data_AF-A0AAV7QKH6-F1
#
_entry.id   AF-A0AAV7QKH6-F1
#
_cell.length_a   1.000
_cell.length_b   1.000
_cell.length_c   1.000
_cell.angle_alpha   90.00
_cell.angle_beta   90.00
_cell.angle_gamma   90.00
#
_symmetry.space_group_name_H-M   'P 1'
#
loop_
_entity.id
_entity.type
_entity.pdbx_description
1 polymer ?
#
loop_
_entity_poly.entity_id
_entity_poly.type
_entity_poly.pdbx_seq_one_letter_code
_entity_poly.pdbx_strand_id
1 'polypeptide(L)'
;MLLGEDGSEIREDDLIAAGFKDFYTELYSAQSLPRGEVEGYLQTGNLTWLTQAQAEEIDKPFHIKEVIAAIACLKAHKFAGPDGFPAGLL
;
A
#
# COMPACT_ATOMS: atom_id res chain seq x y z
N MET A 1 24.75 28.01 6.82
CA MET A 1 24.42 28.05 8.26
C MET A 1 23.05 28.68 8.36
N LEU A 2 22.03 27.89 8.68
CA LEU A 2 20.70 28.38 9.01
C LEU A 2 20.71 28.62 10.52
N LEU A 3 20.29 29.80 10.96
CA LEU A 3 20.23 30.15 12.37
C LEU A 3 18.75 30.14 12.80
N GLY A 4 18.46 29.51 13.93
CA GLY A 4 17.15 29.58 14.55
C GLY A 4 16.84 30.97 15.09
N GLU A 5 15.58 31.23 15.44
CA GLU A 5 15.16 32.52 16.03
C GLU A 5 15.86 32.81 17.37
N ASP A 6 16.39 31.78 18.01
CA ASP A 6 17.20 31.83 19.23
C ASP A 6 18.71 31.93 18.97
N GLY A 7 19.14 32.02 17.71
CA GLY A 7 20.54 32.08 17.30
C GLY A 7 21.28 30.73 17.32
N SER A 8 20.57 29.62 17.52
CA SER A 8 21.15 28.27 17.44
C SER A 8 21.46 27.88 15.99
N GLU A 9 22.52 27.08 15.80
CA GLU A 9 22.82 26.52 14.48
C GLU A 9 21.83 25.41 14.14
N ILE A 10 21.04 25.62 13.09
CA ILE A 10 20.11 24.63 12.57
C ILE A 10 20.84 23.79 11.53
N ARG A 11 20.93 22.49 11.79
CA ARG A 11 21.39 21.52 10.81
C ARG A 11 20.26 21.19 9.84
N GLU A 12 20.61 21.05 8.57
CA GLU A 12 19.64 20.70 7.51
C GLU A 12 18.96 19.35 7.79
N ASP A 13 19.70 18.39 8.36
CA ASP A 13 19.18 17.09 8.81
C ASP A 13 18.02 17.24 9.82
N ASP A 14 18.11 18.22 10.73
CA ASP A 14 17.12 18.44 11.78
C ASP A 14 15.84 19.07 11.22
N LEU A 15 15.97 19.92 10.18
CA LEU A 15 14.81 20.47 9.46
C LEU A 15 14.08 19.40 8.65
N ILE A 16 14.82 18.51 8.00
CA ILE A 16 14.23 17.39 7.26
C ILE A 16 13.51 16.45 8.22
N ALA A 17 14.14 16.11 9.34
CA ALA A 17 13.55 15.26 10.37
C ALA A 17 12.29 15.90 10.99
N ALA A 18 12.32 17.21 11.27
CA ALA A 18 11.16 17.96 11.72
C ALA A 18 10.03 17.94 10.68
N GLY A 19 10.34 18.17 9.40
CA GLY A 19 9.36 18.11 8.32
C GLY A 19 8.67 16.74 8.19
N PHE A 20 9.42 15.64 8.29
CA PHE A 20 8.83 14.30 8.33
C PHE A 20 7.96 14.09 9.56
N LYS A 21 8.44 14.50 10.74
CA LYS A 21 7.71 14.38 12.00
C LYS A 21 6.39 15.14 11.94
N ASP A 22 6.40 16.38 11.45
CA ASP A 22 5.21 17.22 11.35
C ASP A 22 4.22 16.62 10.36
N PHE A 23 4.69 16.19 9.18
CA PHE A 23 3.85 15.53 8.17
C PHE A 23 3.14 14.29 8.72
N TYR A 24 3.87 13.37 9.35
CA TYR A 24 3.28 12.15 9.87
C TYR A 24 2.43 12.40 11.12
N THR A 25 2.80 13.38 11.95
CA THR A 25 1.98 13.82 13.08
C THR A 25 0.64 14.34 12.56
N GLU A 26 0.63 15.19 11.54
CA GLU A 26 -0.58 15.70 10.90
C GLU A 26 -1.40 14.55 10.28
N LEU A 27 -0.77 13.73 9.44
CA LEU A 27 -1.39 12.59 8.76
C LEU A 27 -2.11 11.63 9.72
N TYR A 28 -1.51 11.35 10.88
CA TYR A 28 -2.07 10.44 11.88
C TYR A 28 -2.84 11.15 13.00
N SER A 29 -2.83 12.49 13.05
CA SER A 29 -3.63 13.27 14.00
C SER A 29 -5.09 13.45 13.56
N ALA A 30 -5.39 13.24 12.28
CA ALA A 30 -6.75 13.21 11.76
C ALA A 30 -7.53 12.05 12.40
N GLN A 31 -8.25 12.32 13.48
CA GLN A 31 -8.95 11.31 14.30
C GLN A 31 -10.17 10.66 13.63
N SER A 32 -10.52 11.04 12.41
CA SER A 32 -11.59 10.35 11.69
C SER A 32 -11.46 10.56 10.19
N LEU A 33 -11.38 9.45 9.45
CA LEU A 33 -11.78 9.44 8.04
C LEU A 33 -13.16 10.11 7.92
N PRO A 34 -13.37 11.04 6.97
CA PRO A 34 -14.68 11.62 6.72
C PRO A 34 -15.58 10.55 6.12
N ARG A 35 -16.12 9.69 6.99
CA ARG A 35 -16.79 8.44 6.61
C ARG A 35 -17.90 8.69 5.59
N GLY A 36 -18.66 9.77 5.73
CA GLY A 36 -19.71 10.13 4.78
C GLY A 36 -19.19 10.50 3.39
N GLU A 37 -18.03 11.15 3.28
CA GLU A 37 -17.42 11.46 1.98
C GLU A 37 -16.85 10.21 1.33
N VAL A 38 -16.22 9.33 2.12
CA VAL A 38 -15.69 8.05 1.64
C VAL A 38 -16.83 7.13 1.20
N GLU A 39 -17.89 6.98 2.00
CA GLU A 39 -19.08 6.23 1.63
C GLU A 39 -19.75 6.83 0.39
N GLY A 40 -19.86 8.15 0.32
CA GLY A 40 -20.36 8.86 -0.86
C GLY A 40 -19.54 8.55 -2.11
N TYR A 41 -18.22 8.60 -2.02
CA TYR A 41 -17.32 8.24 -3.12
C TYR A 41 -17.44 6.76 -3.51
N LEU A 42 -17.52 5.84 -2.55
CA LEU A 42 -17.70 4.42 -2.83
C LEU A 42 -19.05 4.12 -3.49
N GLN A 43 -20.11 4.86 -3.14
CA GLN A 43 -21.45 4.67 -3.71
C GLN A 43 -21.65 5.36 -5.06
N THR A 44 -21.01 6.50 -5.27
CA THR A 44 -21.21 7.35 -6.47
C THR A 44 -20.08 7.24 -7.49
N GLY A 45 -18.92 6.75 -7.07
CA GLY A 45 -17.79 6.48 -7.95
C GLY A 45 -18.16 5.38 -8.94
N ASN A 46 -17.72 5.54 -10.19
CA ASN A 46 -17.82 4.50 -11.20
C ASN A 46 -16.76 3.42 -10.95
N LEU A 47 -16.81 2.82 -9.76
CA LEU A 47 -15.93 1.75 -9.35
C LEU A 47 -16.35 0.49 -10.08
N THR A 48 -15.38 -0.18 -10.70
CA THR A 48 -15.62 -1.49 -11.31
C THR A 48 -15.87 -2.50 -10.21
N TRP A 49 -17.14 -2.76 -9.92
CA TRP A 49 -17.54 -3.82 -9.01
C TRP A 49 -17.36 -5.18 -9.68
N LEU A 50 -16.93 -6.16 -8.89
CA LEU A 50 -16.98 -7.55 -9.34
C LEU A 50 -18.42 -7.93 -9.60
N THR A 51 -18.67 -8.61 -10.70
CA THR A 51 -19.93 -9.30 -10.90
C THR A 51 -20.04 -10.45 -9.90
N GLN A 52 -21.27 -10.86 -9.58
CA GLN A 52 -21.51 -11.98 -8.67
C GLN A 52 -20.75 -13.24 -9.11
N ALA A 53 -20.70 -13.51 -10.41
CA ALA A 53 -19.96 -14.65 -10.96
C ALA A 53 -18.44 -14.55 -10.74
N GLN A 54 -17.87 -13.34 -10.81
CA GLN A 54 -16.44 -13.15 -10.53
C GLN A 54 -16.12 -13.30 -9.04
N ALA A 55 -16.98 -12.80 -8.16
CA ALA A 55 -16.83 -12.99 -6.73
C ALA A 55 -16.89 -14.49 -6.36
N GLU A 56 -17.89 -15.21 -6.88
CA GLU A 56 -18.02 -16.65 -6.67
C GLU A 56 -16.88 -17.46 -7.26
N GLU A 57 -16.28 -17.02 -8.37
CA GLU A 57 -15.09 -17.68 -8.94
C GLU A 57 -13.87 -17.54 -8.02
N ILE A 58 -13.66 -16.37 -7.43
CA ILE A 58 -12.54 -16.10 -6.51
C ILE A 58 -12.69 -16.90 -5.21
N ASP A 59 -13.92 -17.08 -4.73
CA ASP A 59 -14.21 -17.83 -3.50
C ASP A 59 -14.13 -19.37 -3.67
N LYS A 60 -13.92 -19.86 -4.89
CA LYS A 60 -13.78 -21.32 -5.12
C LYS A 60 -12.46 -21.85 -4.60
N PRO A 61 -12.42 -23.12 -4.16
CA PRO A 61 -11.16 -23.80 -3.90
C PRO A 61 -10.26 -23.79 -5.15
N PHE A 62 -8.97 -23.59 -4.93
CA PHE A 62 -7.99 -23.63 -6.01
C PHE A 62 -7.96 -24.99 -6.69
N HIS A 63 -7.85 -24.99 -8.01
CA HIS A 63 -7.68 -26.17 -8.83
C HIS A 63 -6.19 -26.53 -8.93
N ILE A 64 -5.91 -27.83 -9.05
CA ILE A 64 -4.55 -28.33 -9.29
C ILE A 64 -3.90 -27.66 -10.50
N LYS A 65 -4.67 -27.32 -11.53
CA LYS A 65 -4.18 -26.61 -12.72
C LYS A 65 -3.60 -25.23 -12.39
N GLU A 66 -4.23 -24.52 -11.45
CA GLU A 66 -3.77 -23.19 -11.02
C GLU A 66 -2.46 -23.32 -10.23
N VAL A 67 -2.35 -24.34 -9.38
CA VAL A 67 -1.12 -24.66 -8.65
C VAL A 67 0.02 -25.00 -9.62
N ILE A 68 -0.24 -25.83 -10.63
CA ILE A 68 0.75 -26.19 -11.66
C ILE A 68 1.20 -24.95 -12.43
N ALA A 69 0.26 -24.08 -12.83
CA ALA A 69 0.57 -22.85 -13.53
C ALA A 69 1.43 -21.91 -12.67
N ALA A 70 1.09 -21.74 -11.39
CA ALA A 70 1.85 -20.93 -10.46
C ALA A 70 3.29 -21.45 -10.27
N ILE A 71 3.46 -22.76 -10.14
CA ILE A 71 4.78 -23.39 -10.05
C ILE A 71 5.59 -23.19 -11.34
N ALA A 72 4.95 -23.31 -12.51
CA ALA A 72 5.63 -23.13 -13.79
C ALA A 72 6.19 -21.70 -13.97
N CYS A 73 5.63 -20.70 -13.29
CA CYS A 73 6.14 -19.34 -13.29
C CYS A 73 7.36 -19.13 -12.37
N LEU A 74 7.69 -20.08 -11.50
CA LEU A 74 8.88 -19.99 -10.64
C LEU A 74 10.14 -20.29 -11.47
N LYS A 75 11.16 -19.45 -11.33
CA LYS A 75 12.48 -19.72 -11.94
C LYS A 75 13.08 -20.97 -11.28
N ALA A 76 13.62 -21.87 -12.09
CA ALA A 76 14.32 -23.06 -11.61
C ALA A 76 15.38 -22.68 -10.57
N HIS A 77 15.43 -23.44 -9.46
CA HIS A 77 16.35 -23.22 -8.34
C HIS A 77 16.19 -21.87 -7.61
N LYS A 78 15.06 -21.17 -7.77
CA LYS A 78 14.73 -19.99 -6.97
C LYS A 78 13.51 -20.25 -6.10
N PHE A 79 13.59 -19.82 -4.85
CA PHE A 79 12.43 -19.74 -3.96
C PHE A 79 11.64 -18.47 -4.30
N ALA A 80 10.32 -18.51 -4.11
CA ALA A 80 9.52 -17.29 -4.12
C ALA A 80 10.04 -16.34 -3.03
N GLY A 81 9.87 -15.03 -3.18
CA GLY A 81 10.26 -14.10 -2.12
C GLY A 81 9.53 -14.39 -0.79
N PRO A 82 9.88 -13.71 0.30
CA PRO A 82 9.13 -13.80 1.56
C PRO A 82 7.65 -13.38 1.41
N ASP A 83 7.29 -12.69 0.32
CA ASP A 83 5.93 -12.34 -0.10
C ASP A 83 5.23 -13.44 -0.93
N GLY A 84 5.93 -14.53 -1.27
CA GLY A 84 5.40 -15.63 -2.06
C GLY A 84 5.38 -15.40 -3.57
N PHE A 85 5.92 -14.28 -4.08
CA PHE A 85 5.93 -13.98 -5.51
C PHE A 85 7.29 -14.28 -6.18
N PRO A 86 7.31 -14.76 -7.44
CA PRO A 86 8.55 -14.95 -8.19
C PRO A 86 9.20 -13.60 -8.51
N ALA A 87 10.51 -13.48 -8.31
CA ALA A 87 11.28 -12.30 -8.70
C ALA A 87 11.25 -12.10 -10.24
N GLY A 88 10.37 -11.21 -10.70
CA GLY A 88 10.19 -10.83 -12.11
C GLY A 88 8.75 -10.69 -12.60
N LEU A 89 7.75 -10.68 -11.71
CA LEU A 89 6.32 -10.46 -12.05
C LEU A 89 5.78 -9.08 -11.63
N LEU A 90 6.68 -8.15 -11.26
CA LEU A 90 6.40 -6.73 -11.01
C LEU A 90 7.20 -5.87 -11.98
#